data_AF-A0A7S2DQN7-F1
#
_entry.id   AF-A0A7S2DQN7-F1
#
_cell.length_a   1.000
_cell.length_b   1.000
_cell.length_c   1.000
_cell.angle_alpha   90.00
_cell.angle_beta   90.00
_cell.angle_gamma   90.00
#
_symmetry.space_group_name_H-M   'P 1'
#
loop_
_entity.id
_entity.type
_entity.pdbx_description
1 polymer ?
#
loop_
_entity_poly.entity_id
_entity_poly.type
_entity_poly.pdbx_seq_one_letter_code
_entity_poly.pdbx_strand_id
1 'polypeptide(L)'
;RVRRTDGSVADRSVSQLSGGEYRRVSLALSFAFVDFMQARLGISCNVLVLDEVMEHLDIDGQAAMARVLKQLPAETTIVIAHGLASDALYGDFQAVDVVEKLGDCSTVKVAE
;
A
#
# COMPACT_ATOMS: atom_id res chain seq x y z
N ARG A 1 -5.01 -0.32 -21.14
CA ARG A 1 -4.82 0.27 -22.48
C ARG A 1 -3.74 1.34 -22.40
N VAL A 2 -2.79 1.36 -23.32
CA VAL A 2 -1.72 2.37 -23.40
C VAL A 2 -1.85 3.15 -24.69
N ARG A 3 -1.66 4.47 -24.62
CA ARG A 3 -1.62 5.34 -25.79
C ARG A 3 -0.21 5.33 -26.37
N ARG A 4 -0.09 4.92 -27.63
CA ARG A 4 1.16 4.95 -28.38
C ARG A 4 1.46 6.39 -28.85
N THR A 5 2.70 6.62 -29.25
CA THR A 5 3.17 7.90 -29.80
C THR A 5 2.44 8.33 -31.07
N ASP A 6 1.87 7.38 -31.82
CA ASP A 6 1.01 7.63 -32.99
C ASP A 6 -0.45 7.98 -32.62
N GLY A 7 -0.76 8.07 -31.32
CA GLY A 7 -2.10 8.37 -30.81
C GLY A 7 -3.03 7.17 -30.73
N SER A 8 -2.65 6.01 -31.28
CA SER A 8 -3.43 4.78 -31.21
C SER A 8 -3.43 4.19 -29.80
N VAL A 9 -4.48 3.45 -29.47
CA VAL A 9 -4.63 2.80 -28.17
C VAL A 9 -4.44 1.31 -28.34
N ALA A 10 -3.52 0.72 -27.58
CA ALA A 10 -3.26 -0.71 -27.59
C ALA A 10 -3.57 -1.34 -26.24
N ASP A 11 -3.96 -2.60 -26.26
CA ASP A 11 -4.04 -3.40 -25.05
C ASP A 11 -2.63 -3.70 -24.54
N ARG A 12 -2.48 -3.70 -23.22
CA ARG A 12 -1.23 -3.98 -22.52
C ARG A 12 -1.52 -5.13 -21.57
N SER A 13 -0.69 -6.17 -21.64
CA SER A 13 -0.76 -7.29 -20.73
C SER A 13 -0.36 -6.85 -19.31
N VAL A 14 -0.94 -7.49 -18.30
CA VAL A 14 -0.55 -7.31 -16.89
C VAL A 14 0.94 -7.66 -16.69
N SER A 15 1.45 -8.65 -17.44
CA SER A 15 2.86 -9.03 -17.40
C SER A 15 3.82 -7.94 -17.89
N GLN A 16 3.32 -6.89 -18.54
CA GLN A 16 4.13 -5.79 -19.02
C GLN A 16 4.19 -4.63 -18.02
N LEU A 17 3.47 -4.68 -16.89
CA LEU A 17 3.48 -3.65 -15.85
C LEU A 17 4.86 -3.57 -15.17
N SER A 18 5.29 -2.37 -14.82
CA SER A 18 6.44 -2.20 -13.91
C SER A 18 6.10 -2.72 -12.51
N GLY A 19 7.11 -2.96 -11.67
CA GLY A 19 6.90 -3.43 -10.29
C GLY A 19 5.93 -2.52 -9.51
N GLY A 20 6.14 -1.21 -9.56
CA GLY A 20 5.26 -0.24 -8.90
C GLY A 20 3.85 -0.16 -9.51
N GLU A 21 3.71 -0.28 -10.83
CA GLU A 21 2.39 -0.35 -11.47
C GLU A 21 1.62 -1.61 -11.05
N TYR A 22 2.30 -2.76 -11.07
CA TYR A 22 1.74 -4.04 -10.65
C TYR A 22 1.30 -3.99 -9.18
N ARG A 23 2.13 -3.42 -8.29
CA ARG A 23 1.84 -3.24 -6.87
C ARG A 23 0.55 -2.46 -6.65
N ARG A 24 0.40 -1.30 -7.31
CA ARG A 24 -0.81 -0.46 -7.21
C ARG A 24 -2.06 -1.17 -7.72
N VAL A 25 -1.97 -1.88 -8.85
CA VAL A 25 -3.12 -2.62 -9.42
C VAL A 25 -3.51 -3.78 -8.51
N SER A 26 -2.54 -4.53 -8.00
CA SER A 26 -2.77 -5.65 -7.08
C SER A 26 -3.46 -5.19 -5.79
N LEU A 27 -3.00 -4.08 -5.21
CA LEU A 27 -3.59 -3.52 -4.01
C LEU A 27 -5.02 -3.01 -4.27
N ALA A 28 -5.24 -2.29 -5.37
CA ALA A 28 -6.57 -1.81 -5.75
C ALA A 28 -7.55 -2.97 -5.96
N LEU A 29 -7.10 -4.08 -6.56
CA LEU A 29 -7.93 -5.27 -6.73
C LEU A 29 -8.27 -5.93 -5.38
N SER A 30 -7.31 -5.95 -4.45
CA SER A 30 -7.52 -6.49 -3.10
C SER A 30 -8.61 -5.70 -2.35
N PHE A 31 -8.57 -4.35 -2.41
CA PHE A 31 -9.61 -3.51 -1.82
C PHE A 31 -10.95 -3.68 -2.51
N ALA A 32 -10.99 -3.71 -3.84
CA ALA A 32 -12.22 -3.97 -4.58
C ALA A 32 -12.85 -5.32 -4.19
N PHE A 33 -12.03 -6.33 -3.89
CA PHE A 33 -12.51 -7.63 -3.43
C PHE A 33 -13.09 -7.56 -2.01
N VAL A 34 -12.46 -6.82 -1.09
CA VAL A 34 -13.00 -6.55 0.26
C VAL A 34 -14.34 -5.83 0.17
N ASP A 35 -14.43 -4.77 -0.63
CA ASP A 35 -15.66 -4.01 -0.85
C ASP A 35 -16.77 -4.90 -1.44
N PHE A 36 -16.41 -5.77 -2.40
CA PHE A 36 -17.33 -6.72 -2.98
C PHE A 36 -17.85 -7.74 -1.95
N MET A 37 -16.97 -8.30 -1.13
CA MET A 37 -17.36 -9.25 -0.07
C MET A 37 -18.29 -8.60 0.95
N GLN A 38 -18.03 -7.36 1.34
CA GLN A 38 -18.91 -6.61 2.24
C GLN A 38 -20.27 -6.37 1.60
N ALA A 39 -20.31 -5.88 0.36
CA ALA A 39 -21.55 -5.51 -0.33
C ALA A 39 -22.42 -6.73 -0.71
N ARG A 40 -21.81 -7.88 -1.01
CA ARG A 40 -22.54 -9.08 -1.51
C ARG A 40 -22.78 -10.14 -0.46
N LEU A 41 -21.86 -10.29 0.48
CA LEU A 41 -21.86 -11.39 1.45
C LEU A 41 -22.03 -10.88 2.89
N GLY A 42 -21.97 -9.56 3.12
CA GLY A 42 -22.03 -8.97 4.46
C GLY A 42 -20.79 -9.29 5.31
N ILE A 43 -19.69 -9.73 4.69
CA ILE A 43 -18.44 -10.07 5.38
C ILE A 43 -17.58 -8.81 5.44
N SER A 44 -17.22 -8.38 6.66
CA SER A 44 -16.34 -7.24 6.89
C SER A 44 -15.04 -7.66 7.55
N CYS A 45 -13.93 -7.00 7.17
CA CYS A 45 -12.66 -7.09 7.87
C CYS A 45 -12.53 -5.92 8.83
N ASN A 46 -12.36 -6.21 10.13
CA ASN A 46 -12.07 -5.20 11.14
C ASN A 46 -10.58 -4.81 11.16
N VAL A 47 -9.69 -5.74 10.82
CA VAL A 47 -8.24 -5.53 10.79
C VAL A 47 -7.70 -5.74 9.38
N LEU A 48 -6.86 -4.80 8.93
CA LEU A 48 -6.13 -4.88 7.68
C LEU A 48 -4.63 -4.77 7.96
N VAL A 49 -3.84 -5.72 7.46
CA VAL A 49 -2.37 -5.72 7.58
C VAL A 49 -1.76 -5.61 6.19
N LEU A 50 -0.90 -4.61 6.00
CA LEU A 50 -0.31 -4.26 4.71
C LEU A 50 1.21 -4.30 4.82
N ASP A 51 1.80 -5.36 4.26
CA ASP A 51 3.24 -5.59 4.32
C ASP A 51 3.93 -5.01 3.08
N GLU A 52 4.82 -4.03 3.28
CA GLU A 52 5.66 -3.42 2.25
C GLU A 52 4.89 -2.89 1.03
N VAL A 53 3.66 -2.40 1.20
CA VAL A 53 2.78 -1.98 0.09
C VAL A 53 3.29 -0.78 -0.71
N MET A 54 4.31 -0.10 -0.19
CA MET A 54 4.94 1.07 -0.79
C MET A 54 6.29 0.75 -1.45
N GLU A 55 6.74 -0.51 -1.38
CA GLU A 55 7.97 -0.95 -2.02
C GLU A 55 7.89 -0.80 -3.55
N HIS A 56 9.01 -0.41 -4.16
CA HIS A 56 9.15 -0.16 -5.60
C HIS A 56 8.29 0.99 -6.17
N LEU A 57 7.72 1.83 -5.30
CA LEU A 57 7.10 3.09 -5.69
C LEU A 57 8.15 4.22 -5.69
N ASP A 58 8.00 5.15 -6.63
CA ASP A 58 8.68 6.44 -6.60
C ASP A 58 8.06 7.34 -5.52
N ILE A 59 8.70 8.47 -5.23
CA ILE A 59 8.28 9.41 -4.17
C ILE A 59 6.81 9.85 -4.37
N ASP A 60 6.43 10.16 -5.61
CA ASP A 60 5.07 10.56 -5.95
C ASP A 60 4.08 9.40 -5.73
N GLY A 61 4.46 8.18 -6.11
CA GLY A 61 3.69 6.97 -5.88
C GLY A 61 3.53 6.63 -4.39
N GLN A 62 4.57 6.83 -3.58
CA GLN A 62 4.54 6.65 -2.13
C GLN A 62 3.58 7.67 -1.49
N ALA A 63 3.69 8.94 -1.84
CA ALA A 63 2.78 9.98 -1.34
C ALA A 63 1.32 9.72 -1.74
N ALA A 64 1.09 9.23 -2.97
CA ALA A 64 -0.25 8.82 -3.41
C ALA A 64 -0.78 7.61 -2.63
N MET A 65 0.07 6.62 -2.38
CA MET A 65 -0.29 5.43 -1.60
C MET A 65 -0.63 5.81 -0.16
N ALA A 66 0.18 6.62 0.51
CA ALA A 66 -0.06 7.10 1.87
C ALA A 66 -1.48 7.71 2.03
N ARG A 67 -1.89 8.55 1.07
CA ARG A 67 -3.24 9.13 1.05
C ARG A 67 -4.35 8.08 0.94
N VAL A 68 -4.13 7.01 0.17
CA VAL A 68 -5.10 5.90 0.06
C VAL A 68 -5.16 5.11 1.36
N LEU A 69 -4.01 4.78 1.95
CA LEU A 69 -3.92 4.01 3.19
C LEU A 69 -4.65 4.70 4.36
N LYS A 70 -4.59 6.03 4.41
CA LYS A 70 -5.33 6.86 5.38
C LYS A 70 -6.86 6.79 5.25
N GLN A 71 -7.36 6.47 4.06
CA GLN A 71 -8.79 6.49 3.75
C GLN A 71 -9.44 5.10 3.81
N LEU A 72 -8.70 4.07 4.23
CA LEU A 72 -9.22 2.71 4.26
C LEU A 72 -10.30 2.56 5.34
N PRO A 73 -11.45 1.93 5.01
CA PRO A 73 -12.61 1.89 5.90
C PRO A 73 -12.50 0.83 7.02
N ALA A 74 -11.31 0.28 7.28
CA ALA A 74 -11.11 -0.73 8.32
C ALA A 74 -11.03 -0.10 9.71
N GLU A 75 -11.52 -0.81 10.74
CA GLU A 75 -11.42 -0.35 12.13
C GLU A 75 -9.96 -0.22 12.59
N THR A 76 -9.10 -1.10 12.12
CA THR A 76 -7.66 -1.08 12.41
C THR A 76 -6.86 -1.38 11.15
N THR A 77 -5.94 -0.49 10.81
CA THR A 77 -5.00 -0.68 9.70
C THR A 77 -3.58 -0.68 10.23
N ILE A 78 -2.84 -1.76 9.96
CA ILE A 78 -1.42 -1.91 10.28
C ILE A 78 -0.65 -1.87 8.97
N VAL A 79 0.32 -0.96 8.88
CA VAL A 79 1.18 -0.82 7.71
C VAL A 79 2.62 -1.05 8.13
N ILE A 80 3.29 -1.95 7.41
CA ILE A 80 4.72 -2.23 7.56
C ILE A 80 5.44 -1.51 6.42
N ALA A 81 6.37 -0.64 6.77
CA ALA A 81 7.13 0.16 5.83
C ALA A 81 8.57 0.37 6.31
N HIS A 82 9.51 0.45 5.37
CA HIS A 82 10.90 0.79 5.64
C HIS A 82 11.40 1.94 4.74
N GLY A 83 12.49 2.59 5.18
CA GLY A 83 13.17 3.63 4.40
C GLY A 83 12.29 4.84 4.12
N LEU A 84 12.34 5.36 2.88
CA LEU A 84 11.59 6.56 2.45
C LEU A 84 10.07 6.39 2.56
N ALA A 85 9.57 5.14 2.50
CA ALA A 85 8.14 4.89 2.66
C ALA A 85 7.65 5.25 4.07
N SER A 86 8.49 5.05 5.09
CA SER A 86 8.18 5.42 6.48
C SER A 86 7.98 6.93 6.62
N ASP A 87 8.79 7.74 5.94
CA ASP A 87 8.68 9.21 5.95
C ASP A 87 7.36 9.69 5.34
N ALA A 88 6.89 9.03 4.27
CA ALA A 88 5.63 9.34 3.62
C ALA A 88 4.39 9.01 4.47
N LEU A 89 4.53 8.19 5.50
CA LEU A 89 3.46 7.82 6.45
C LEU A 89 3.57 8.57 7.79
N TYR A 90 4.62 9.38 7.97
CA TYR A 90 4.89 10.04 9.24
C TYR A 90 3.74 10.98 9.64
N GLY A 91 3.22 10.81 10.85
CA GLY A 91 2.10 11.60 11.38
C GLY A 91 0.70 11.20 10.88
N ASP A 92 0.58 10.21 9.98
CA ASP A 92 -0.71 9.72 9.51
C ASP A 92 -1.27 8.55 10.34
N PHE A 93 -0.44 7.92 11.17
CA PHE A 93 -0.83 6.80 12.04
C PHE A 93 -0.89 7.22 13.50
N GLN A 94 -1.88 6.66 14.21
CA GLN A 94 -2.13 6.94 15.64
C GLN A 94 -1.04 6.35 16.55
N ALA A 95 -0.38 5.28 16.11
CA ALA A 95 0.70 4.61 16.81
C ALA A 95 1.77 4.22 15.79
N VAL A 96 3.02 4.39 16.16
CA VAL A 96 4.18 4.05 15.32
C VAL A 96 5.19 3.28 16.17
N ASP A 97 5.43 2.04 15.76
CA ASP A 97 6.47 1.20 16.33
C ASP A 97 7.71 1.26 15.43
N VAL A 98 8.82 1.78 15.98
CA VAL A 98 10.10 1.83 15.26
C VAL A 98 10.90 0.59 15.60
N VAL A 99 11.13 -0.26 14.60
CA VAL A 99 11.94 -1.48 14.75
C VAL A 99 13.38 -1.19 14.33
N GLU A 100 14.31 -1.34 15.26
CA GLU A 100 15.75 -1.16 15.03
C GLU A 100 16.50 -2.50 15.18
N LYS A 101 17.45 -2.77 14.28
CA LYS A 101 18.37 -3.91 14.39
C LYS A 101 19.62 -3.49 15.16
N LEU A 102 19.91 -4.17 16.27
CA LEU A 102 21.10 -3.97 17.12
C LEU A 102 21.94 -5.25 17.13
N GLY A 103 22.97 -5.30 16.29
CA GLY A 103 23.75 -6.52 16.07
C GLY A 103 22.88 -7.64 15.48
N ASP A 104 22.76 -8.75 16.21
CA ASP A 104 21.93 -9.90 15.81
C ASP A 104 20.52 -9.89 16.44
N CYS A 105 20.18 -8.83 17.19
CA CYS A 105 18.88 -8.67 17.83
C CYS A 105 18.07 -7.56 17.16
N SER A 106 16.74 -7.59 17.32
CA SER A 106 15.84 -6.49 16.98
C SER A 106 15.21 -5.94 18.25
N THR A 107 15.05 -4.61 18.33
CA THR A 107 14.36 -3.94 19.43
C THR A 107 13.25 -3.05 18.86
N VAL A 108 12.14 -2.95 19.59
CA VAL A 108 11.03 -2.06 19.25
C VAL A 108 11.09 -0.86 20.17
N LYS A 109 11.16 0.34 19.58
CA LYS A 109 10.95 1.60 20.29
C LYS A 109 9.53 2.07 19.98
N VAL A 110 8.75 2.30 21.02
CA VAL A 110 7.47 3.01 20.86
C VAL A 110 7.83 4.47 20.58
N ALA A 111 7.42 4.99 19.42
CA ALA A 111 7.58 6.42 19.16
C ALA A 111 6.59 7.20 20.04
N GLU A 112 7.09 8.16 20.82
CA GLU A 112 6.25 9.13 21.56
C GLU A 112 5.50 10.08 20.62
#